data_AF-A0A8T3NDF7-F1
#
_entry.id   AF-A0A8T3NDF7-F1
#
_cell.length_a   1.000
_cell.length_b   1.000
_cell.length_c   1.000
_cell.angle_alpha   90.00
_cell.angle_beta   90.00
_cell.angle_gamma   90.00
#
_symmetry.space_group_name_H-M   'P 1'
#
loop_
_entity.id
_entity.type
_entity.pdbx_description
1 polymer ?
#
loop_
_entity_poly.entity_id
_entity_poly.type
_entity_poly.pdbx_seq_one_letter_code
_entity_poly.pdbx_strand_id
1 'polypeptide(L)'
;MKRVSPKDAFVGESLPDDGEGADEAVIMTVRGGELVALVPSGTEDARLTSAATLVHGTLRLETGRLLHFEIRKGVSGASFEDESGKLGQRRQTSGAGAPARAPRTAGDVMTQSVITANPDMLVEDIAKQLAFHNISGMPVEDNSGQIVGVISEIDVIGRIGSTVSDVMTPEVISVT
;
A
#
# COMPACT_ATOMS: atom_id res chain seq x y z
N MET A 1 -22.65 -10.59 -8.03
CA MET A 1 -21.54 -10.62 -9.00
C MET A 1 -22.04 -9.98 -10.28
N LYS A 2 -21.28 -9.04 -10.86
CA LYS A 2 -21.70 -8.26 -12.03
C LYS A 2 -20.51 -8.14 -12.99
N ARG A 3 -20.75 -8.37 -14.29
CA ARG A 3 -19.76 -8.16 -15.35
C ARG A 3 -19.98 -6.81 -16.00
N VAL A 4 -18.91 -6.04 -16.17
CA VAL A 4 -18.92 -4.69 -16.76
C VAL A 4 -17.67 -4.49 -17.61
N SER A 5 -17.64 -3.41 -18.39
CA SER A 5 -16.39 -3.04 -19.06
C SER A 5 -15.35 -2.57 -18.03
N PRO A 6 -14.04 -2.78 -18.26
CA PRO A 6 -13.01 -2.28 -17.36
C PRO A 6 -13.11 -0.78 -17.09
N LYS A 7 -13.47 0.03 -18.10
CA LYS A 7 -13.65 1.48 -17.94
C LYS A 7 -14.81 1.86 -17.01
N ASP A 8 -15.85 1.04 -16.95
CA ASP A 8 -16.99 1.26 -16.05
C ASP A 8 -16.73 0.75 -14.63
N ALA A 9 -15.74 -0.12 -14.43
CA ALA A 9 -15.35 -0.59 -13.11
C ALA A 9 -14.44 0.42 -12.38
N PHE A 10 -13.65 1.21 -13.12
CA PHE A 10 -12.68 2.19 -12.59
C PHE A 10 -13.10 3.64 -12.87
N VAL A 11 -14.39 3.97 -12.72
CA VAL A 11 -14.90 5.31 -13.06
C VAL A 11 -14.21 6.39 -12.23
N GLY A 12 -13.45 7.27 -12.90
CA GLY A 12 -12.71 8.36 -12.25
C GLY A 12 -11.27 8.00 -11.87
N GLU A 13 -10.86 6.76 -12.10
CA GLU A 13 -9.50 6.27 -11.93
C GLU A 13 -8.93 5.85 -13.30
N SER A 14 -7.62 5.98 -13.48
CA SER A 14 -6.97 5.43 -14.68
C SER A 14 -6.97 3.91 -14.58
N LEU A 15 -7.28 3.24 -15.70
CA LEU A 15 -7.17 1.79 -15.76
C LEU A 15 -5.71 1.39 -15.44
N PRO A 16 -5.47 0.40 -14.58
CA PRO A 16 -4.13 -0.09 -14.31
C PRO A 16 -3.43 -0.58 -15.59
N ASP A 17 -2.12 -0.39 -15.69
CA ASP A 17 -1.30 -0.73 -16.88
C ASP A 17 -1.37 -2.24 -17.22
N ASP A 18 -1.47 -3.07 -16.18
CA ASP A 18 -1.67 -4.52 -16.26
C ASP A 18 -3.12 -4.93 -16.61
N GLY A 19 -4.03 -3.96 -16.63
CA GLY A 19 -5.41 -4.08 -17.07
C GLY A 19 -5.63 -3.76 -18.54
N GLU A 20 -4.65 -3.20 -19.26
CA GLU A 20 -4.80 -2.79 -20.67
C GLU A 20 -5.14 -3.96 -21.62
N GLY A 21 -4.83 -5.21 -21.22
CA GLY A 21 -5.14 -6.42 -21.98
C GLY A 21 -6.40 -7.18 -21.52
N ALA A 22 -7.13 -6.66 -20.52
CA ALA A 22 -8.36 -7.30 -20.04
C ALA A 22 -9.58 -6.77 -20.81
N ASP A 23 -10.43 -7.68 -21.27
CA ASP A 23 -11.63 -7.30 -22.02
C ASP A 23 -12.83 -7.03 -21.10
N GLU A 24 -12.86 -7.63 -19.91
CA GLU A 24 -13.97 -7.57 -18.96
C GLU A 24 -13.49 -7.33 -17.52
N ALA A 25 -14.32 -6.63 -16.74
CA ALA A 25 -14.18 -6.53 -15.29
C ALA A 25 -15.35 -7.23 -14.60
N VAL A 26 -15.04 -8.00 -13.56
CA VAL A 26 -16.01 -8.74 -12.77
C VAL A 26 -16.03 -8.22 -11.35
N ILE A 27 -17.12 -7.55 -11.02
CA ILE A 27 -17.40 -6.99 -9.70
C ILE A 27 -18.02 -8.06 -8.81
N MET A 28 -17.36 -8.34 -7.70
CA MET A 28 -17.76 -9.30 -6.67
C MET A 28 -17.98 -8.57 -5.35
N THR A 29 -19.23 -8.52 -4.91
CA THR A 29 -19.55 -8.08 -3.54
C THR A 29 -19.15 -9.18 -2.57
N VAL A 30 -18.36 -8.82 -1.55
CA VAL A 30 -17.88 -9.73 -0.52
C VAL A 30 -18.19 -9.16 0.86
N ARG A 31 -18.05 -9.97 1.91
CA ARG A 31 -18.24 -9.48 3.28
C ARG A 31 -17.18 -8.41 3.57
N GLY A 32 -17.63 -7.19 3.84
CA GLY A 32 -16.75 -6.06 4.14
C GLY A 32 -16.48 -5.14 2.94
N GLY A 33 -16.89 -5.47 1.72
CA GLY A 33 -16.71 -4.54 0.60
C GLY A 33 -16.87 -5.15 -0.78
N GLU A 34 -16.10 -4.64 -1.73
CA GLU A 34 -16.21 -4.97 -3.15
C GLU A 34 -14.84 -5.30 -3.73
N LEU A 35 -14.79 -6.36 -4.54
CA LEU A 35 -13.63 -6.77 -5.30
C LEU A 35 -13.93 -6.63 -6.78
N VAL A 36 -12.93 -6.25 -7.55
CA VAL A 36 -13.00 -6.20 -9.00
C VAL A 36 -11.87 -7.06 -9.55
N ALA A 37 -12.23 -8.01 -10.40
CA ALA A 37 -11.26 -8.85 -11.10
C ALA A 37 -11.27 -8.50 -12.60
N LEU A 38 -10.09 -8.24 -13.15
CA LEU A 38 -9.90 -8.07 -14.60
C LEU A 38 -9.63 -9.43 -15.25
N VAL A 39 -10.41 -9.76 -16.27
CA VAL A 39 -10.37 -11.07 -16.94
C VAL A 39 -10.54 -10.93 -18.46
N PRO A 40 -10.05 -11.89 -19.25
CA PRO A 40 -10.39 -11.99 -20.67
C PRO A 40 -11.88 -12.21 -20.92
N SER A 41 -12.39 -11.75 -22.06
CA SER A 41 -13.81 -11.91 -22.38
C SER A 41 -14.19 -13.39 -22.51
N GLY A 42 -15.41 -13.73 -22.08
CA GLY A 42 -15.91 -15.10 -22.13
C GLY A 42 -15.31 -16.05 -21.08
N THR A 43 -14.51 -15.55 -20.13
CA THR A 43 -14.03 -16.35 -18.99
C THR A 43 -15.21 -16.85 -18.16
N GLU A 44 -15.35 -18.17 -18.01
CA GLU A 44 -16.38 -18.79 -17.17
C GLU A 44 -16.20 -18.45 -15.69
N ASP A 45 -17.31 -18.33 -14.94
CA ASP A 45 -17.29 -17.99 -13.51
C ASP A 45 -16.38 -18.91 -12.68
N ALA A 46 -16.38 -20.21 -12.99
CA ALA A 46 -15.56 -21.22 -12.32
C ALA A 46 -14.04 -21.03 -12.51
N ARG A 47 -13.62 -20.25 -13.51
CA ARG A 47 -12.20 -20.01 -13.85
C ARG A 47 -11.71 -18.63 -13.47
N LEU A 48 -12.56 -17.76 -12.94
CA LEU A 48 -12.23 -16.36 -12.69
C LEU A 48 -10.98 -16.20 -11.82
N THR A 49 -10.86 -16.95 -10.72
CA THR A 49 -9.68 -16.85 -9.83
C THR A 49 -8.37 -17.22 -10.54
N SER A 50 -8.41 -18.18 -11.47
CA SER A 50 -7.24 -18.61 -12.23
C SER A 50 -6.93 -17.77 -13.46
N ALA A 51 -7.96 -17.11 -14.02
CA ALA A 51 -7.88 -16.32 -15.24
C ALA A 51 -7.70 -14.82 -14.97
N ALA A 52 -7.96 -14.37 -13.74
CA ALA A 52 -7.76 -12.98 -13.35
C ALA A 52 -6.28 -12.59 -13.47
N THR A 53 -6.03 -11.55 -14.26
CA THR A 53 -4.69 -10.94 -14.38
C THR A 53 -4.42 -9.99 -13.23
N LEU A 54 -5.48 -9.31 -12.78
CA LEU A 54 -5.52 -8.38 -11.67
C LEU A 54 -6.80 -8.62 -10.86
N VAL A 55 -6.67 -8.68 -9.54
CA VAL A 55 -7.77 -8.58 -8.59
C VAL A 55 -7.45 -7.45 -7.65
N HIS A 56 -8.26 -6.40 -7.64
CA HIS A 56 -8.14 -5.33 -6.65
C HIS A 56 -9.44 -5.21 -5.86
N GLY A 57 -9.37 -4.67 -4.65
CA GLY A 57 -10.58 -4.43 -3.89
C GLY A 57 -10.35 -3.77 -2.57
N THR A 58 -11.45 -3.29 -2.00
CA THR A 58 -11.47 -2.64 -0.69
C THR A 58 -12.29 -3.48 0.28
N LEU A 59 -11.72 -3.81 1.43
CA LEU A 59 -12.37 -4.57 2.50
C LEU A 59 -12.35 -3.79 3.81
N ARG A 60 -13.52 -3.47 4.32
CA ARG A 60 -13.71 -3.02 5.69
C ARG A 60 -13.63 -4.21 6.63
N LEU A 61 -12.62 -4.19 7.50
CA LEU A 61 -12.38 -5.22 8.51
C LEU A 61 -13.28 -4.99 9.74
N GLU A 62 -13.42 -6.02 10.58
CA GLU A 62 -14.18 -5.93 11.83
C GLU A 62 -13.60 -4.91 12.81
N THR A 63 -12.30 -4.61 12.67
CA THR A 63 -11.58 -3.55 13.40
C THR A 63 -11.93 -2.14 12.95
N GLY A 64 -12.73 -1.99 11.87
CA GLY A 64 -13.10 -0.70 11.28
C GLY A 64 -12.12 -0.16 10.23
N ARG A 65 -10.94 -0.79 10.09
CA ARG A 65 -9.91 -0.42 9.10
C ARG A 65 -10.34 -0.78 7.68
N LEU A 66 -9.91 0.01 6.69
CA LEU A 66 -10.07 -0.29 5.26
C LEU A 66 -8.78 -0.91 4.73
N LEU A 67 -8.88 -2.13 4.23
CA LEU A 67 -7.84 -2.84 3.51
C LEU A 67 -8.06 -2.61 2.02
N HIS A 68 -7.14 -1.91 1.36
CA HIS A 68 -7.08 -1.85 -0.09
C HIS A 68 -6.04 -2.87 -0.53
N PHE A 69 -6.37 -3.80 -1.40
CA PHE A 69 -5.39 -4.80 -1.83
C PHE A 69 -5.45 -5.03 -3.33
N GLU A 70 -4.33 -5.51 -3.83
CA GLU A 70 -4.11 -5.73 -5.24
C GLU A 70 -3.29 -7.02 -5.45
N ILE A 71 -3.86 -7.95 -6.20
CA ILE A 71 -3.29 -9.28 -6.46
C ILE A 71 -3.12 -9.40 -7.96
N ARG A 72 -1.87 -9.57 -8.38
CA ARG A 72 -1.46 -9.82 -9.76
C ARG A 72 -0.77 -11.17 -9.84
N LYS A 73 -0.65 -11.71 -11.05
CA LYS A 73 0.12 -12.94 -11.26
C LYS A 73 1.61 -12.71 -10.90
N GLY A 74 2.07 -13.32 -9.81
CA GLY A 74 3.45 -13.19 -9.31
C GLY A 74 3.70 -12.02 -8.35
N VAL A 75 2.68 -11.22 -8.02
CA VAL A 75 2.77 -10.12 -7.04
C VAL A 75 1.48 -10.11 -6.20
N SER A 76 1.57 -10.20 -4.88
CA SER A 76 0.42 -10.06 -3.98
C SER A 76 0.70 -8.96 -2.97
N GLY A 77 -0.05 -7.85 -3.02
CA GLY A 77 0.13 -6.68 -2.17
C GLY A 77 -1.17 -6.24 -1.49
N ALA A 78 -1.06 -5.67 -0.30
CA ALA A 78 -2.19 -5.18 0.49
C ALA A 78 -1.78 -3.94 1.30
N SER A 79 -2.43 -2.80 1.09
CA SER A 79 -2.34 -1.58 1.92
C SER A 79 -3.52 -1.45 2.86
N PHE A 80 -3.32 -0.74 3.96
CA PHE A 80 -4.40 -0.32 4.83
C PHE A 80 -4.52 1.19 4.76
N GLU A 81 -5.72 1.69 4.49
CA GLU A 81 -6.05 3.08 4.75
C GLU A 81 -6.51 3.19 6.20
N ASP A 82 -5.70 3.87 7.01
CA ASP A 82 -6.11 4.42 8.29
C ASP A 82 -6.58 5.85 8.06
N GLU A 83 -7.71 6.28 8.63
CA GLU A 83 -8.26 7.64 8.46
C GLU A 83 -7.33 8.77 9.00
N SER A 84 -6.12 8.43 9.43
CA SER A 84 -5.05 9.33 9.89
C SER A 84 -4.31 10.06 8.75
N GLY A 85 -4.61 9.78 7.48
CA GLY A 85 -3.92 10.29 6.28
C GLY A 85 -4.19 11.73 5.83
N LYS A 86 -4.77 12.62 6.66
CA LYS A 86 -5.04 14.04 6.27
C LYS A 86 -3.89 15.01 6.61
N LEU A 87 -2.64 14.62 6.39
CA LEU A 87 -1.46 15.49 6.62
C LEU A 87 -0.78 15.98 5.32
N GLY A 88 -1.44 15.86 4.17
CA GLY A 88 -0.91 16.31 2.87
C GLY A 88 -1.45 17.65 2.35
N GLN A 89 -2.54 18.20 2.89
CA GLN A 89 -3.07 19.48 2.39
C GLN A 89 -2.45 20.66 3.13
N ARG A 90 -1.41 21.20 2.49
CA ARG A 90 -0.82 22.53 2.69
C ARG A 90 -1.91 23.58 2.91
N ARG A 91 -2.26 23.84 4.17
CA ARG A 91 -3.26 24.85 4.57
C ARG A 91 -2.67 26.25 4.39
N GLN A 92 -2.71 26.77 3.16
CA GLN A 92 -2.94 28.20 2.98
C GLN A 92 -4.44 28.43 3.18
N THR A 93 -4.83 28.94 4.35
CA THR A 93 -5.94 29.90 4.54
C THR A 93 -6.02 30.29 6.01
N SER A 94 -5.83 31.59 6.19
CA SER A 94 -6.09 32.45 7.34
C SER A 94 -7.44 32.20 8.03
N GLY A 95 -7.45 32.20 9.37
CA GLY A 95 -8.66 32.28 10.19
C GLY A 95 -8.35 32.05 11.67
N ALA A 96 -8.54 33.09 12.48
CA ALA A 96 -8.21 33.14 13.90
C ALA A 96 -9.00 32.11 14.74
N GLY A 97 -8.27 31.21 15.39
CA GLY A 97 -8.72 30.35 16.48
C GLY A 97 -7.55 30.15 17.44
N ALA A 98 -7.77 30.25 18.75
CA ALA A 98 -6.76 30.22 19.79
C ALA A 98 -5.74 29.07 19.61
N PRO A 99 -4.44 29.26 19.94
CA PRO A 99 -3.43 28.26 19.62
C PRO A 99 -3.69 26.98 20.41
N ALA A 100 -3.96 25.89 19.68
CA ALA A 100 -3.70 24.55 20.20
C ALA A 100 -2.26 24.54 20.71
N ARG A 101 -2.07 24.09 21.96
CA ARG A 101 -0.78 24.09 22.66
C ARG A 101 0.30 23.52 21.72
N ALA A 102 1.39 24.26 21.52
CA ALA A 102 2.48 23.80 20.66
C ALA A 102 2.97 22.40 21.12
N PRO A 103 3.25 21.48 20.19
CA PRO A 103 3.72 20.13 20.52
C PRO A 103 4.99 20.20 21.37
N ARG A 104 5.12 19.29 22.34
CA ARG A 104 6.19 19.32 23.35
C ARG A 104 7.08 18.07 23.33
N THR A 105 6.57 16.98 22.76
CA THR A 105 7.27 15.70 22.65
C THR A 105 7.30 15.25 21.20
N ALA A 106 8.25 14.38 20.85
CA ALA A 106 8.27 13.74 19.53
C ALA A 106 6.95 12.96 19.28
N GLY A 107 6.39 12.35 20.33
CA GLY A 107 5.10 11.67 20.29
C GLY A 107 3.92 12.55 19.86
N ASP A 108 3.99 13.87 20.09
CA ASP A 108 2.92 14.81 19.70
C ASP A 108 2.93 15.12 18.19
N VAL A 109 4.03 14.82 17.48
CA VAL A 109 4.21 15.16 16.05
C VAL A 109 4.51 13.96 15.17
N MET A 110 4.88 12.81 15.73
CA MET A 110 5.22 11.62 14.96
C MET A 110 3.97 10.92 14.41
N THR A 111 4.09 10.38 13.21
CA THR A 111 3.15 9.38 12.71
C THR A 111 3.36 8.08 13.48
N GLN A 112 2.31 7.56 14.12
CA GLN A 112 2.41 6.36 14.98
C GLN A 112 2.32 5.04 14.18
N SER A 113 1.47 5.02 13.16
CA SER A 113 1.29 3.86 12.28
C SER A 113 2.21 3.99 11.08
N VAL A 114 3.40 3.39 11.16
CA VAL A 114 4.39 3.38 10.07
C VAL A 114 4.47 1.99 9.45
N ILE A 115 4.87 1.95 8.18
CA ILE A 115 5.18 0.71 7.47
C ILE A 115 6.63 0.34 7.80
N THR A 116 6.90 -0.96 7.97
CA THR A 116 8.20 -1.50 8.36
C THR A 116 8.66 -2.57 7.36
N ALA A 117 9.96 -2.69 7.19
CA ALA A 117 10.60 -3.77 6.44
C ALA A 117 11.19 -4.81 7.37
N ASN A 118 11.31 -6.06 6.91
CA ASN A 118 12.07 -7.10 7.60
C ASN A 118 13.47 -7.24 6.95
N PRO A 119 14.55 -7.47 7.73
CA PRO A 119 15.92 -7.56 7.21
C PRO A 119 16.12 -8.65 6.15
N ASP A 120 15.31 -9.71 6.17
CA ASP A 120 15.41 -10.84 5.26
C ASP A 120 14.66 -10.62 3.93
N MET A 121 13.93 -9.51 3.79
CA MET A 121 13.19 -9.19 2.56
C MET A 121 14.15 -8.86 1.41
N LEU A 122 13.70 -9.13 0.18
CA LEU A 122 14.43 -8.71 -1.01
C LEU A 122 14.22 -7.22 -1.28
N VAL A 123 15.29 -6.57 -1.75
CA VAL A 123 15.29 -5.14 -2.08
C VAL A 123 14.23 -4.78 -3.13
N GLU A 124 13.95 -5.67 -4.08
CA GLU A 124 12.94 -5.44 -5.12
C GLU A 124 11.50 -5.37 -4.56
N ASP A 125 11.24 -6.05 -3.45
CA ASP A 125 9.95 -5.95 -2.77
C ASP A 125 9.86 -4.65 -1.95
N ILE A 126 10.96 -4.19 -1.38
CA ILE A 126 11.02 -2.86 -0.74
C ILE A 126 10.82 -1.75 -1.77
N ALA A 127 11.47 -1.81 -2.93
CA ALA A 127 11.28 -0.84 -3.99
C ALA A 127 9.80 -0.72 -4.41
N LYS A 128 9.10 -1.87 -4.52
CA LYS A 128 7.65 -1.88 -4.78
C LYS A 128 6.86 -1.24 -3.65
N GLN A 129 7.18 -1.53 -2.38
CA GLN A 129 6.48 -0.96 -1.23
C GLN A 129 6.69 0.55 -1.11
N LEU A 130 7.92 1.04 -1.29
CA LEU A 130 8.23 2.48 -1.27
C LEU A 130 7.43 3.22 -2.34
N ALA A 131 7.41 2.70 -3.57
CA ALA A 131 6.63 3.27 -4.67
C ALA A 131 5.12 3.18 -4.42
N PHE A 132 4.63 2.03 -3.96
CA PHE A 132 3.20 1.79 -3.73
C PHE A 132 2.63 2.68 -2.61
N HIS A 133 3.38 2.86 -1.54
CA HIS A 133 2.96 3.70 -0.41
C HIS A 133 3.35 5.17 -0.58
N ASN A 134 4.05 5.53 -1.67
CA ASN A 134 4.56 6.86 -1.94
C ASN A 134 5.36 7.44 -0.75
N ILE A 135 6.28 6.62 -0.22
CA ILE A 135 7.16 6.96 0.90
C ILE A 135 8.62 6.78 0.47
N SER A 136 9.50 7.67 0.94
CA SER A 136 10.91 7.66 0.55
C SER A 136 11.78 6.72 1.39
N GLY A 137 11.23 6.15 2.45
CA GLY A 137 11.92 5.20 3.32
C GLY A 137 11.04 4.66 4.44
N MET A 138 11.54 3.63 5.12
CA MET A 138 10.86 2.98 6.23
C MET A 138 11.86 2.40 7.25
N PRO A 139 11.46 2.27 8.53
CA PRO A 139 12.23 1.53 9.52
C PRO A 139 12.32 0.04 9.16
N VAL A 140 13.43 -0.59 9.53
CA VAL A 140 13.61 -2.05 9.42
C VAL A 140 13.46 -2.64 10.82
N GLU A 141 12.54 -3.58 10.98
CA GLU A 141 12.30 -4.31 12.23
C GLU A 141 12.70 -5.78 12.12
N ASP A 142 13.27 -6.32 13.19
CA ASP A 142 13.51 -7.75 13.29
C ASP A 142 12.25 -8.54 13.69
N ASN A 143 12.38 -9.86 13.76
CA ASN A 143 11.27 -10.75 14.15
C ASN A 143 10.78 -10.56 15.59
N SER A 144 11.49 -9.77 16.41
CA SER A 144 11.09 -9.40 17.77
C SER A 144 10.47 -8.00 17.87
N GLY A 145 10.29 -7.33 16.72
CA GLY A 145 9.73 -5.97 16.63
C GLY A 145 10.71 -4.89 17.08
N GLN A 146 12.01 -5.19 17.12
CA GLN A 146 13.03 -4.19 17.42
C GLN A 146 13.49 -3.52 16.13
N ILE A 147 13.65 -2.20 16.15
CA ILE A 147 14.20 -1.46 15.02
C ILE A 147 15.71 -1.72 14.91
N VAL A 148 16.12 -2.34 13.81
CA VAL A 148 17.51 -2.73 13.54
C VAL A 148 18.18 -1.88 12.45
N GLY A 149 17.41 -1.06 11.73
CA GLY A 149 17.92 -0.24 10.65
C GLY A 149 16.88 0.71 10.05
N VAL A 150 17.29 1.44 9.02
CA VAL A 150 16.42 2.22 8.13
C VAL A 150 16.80 1.91 6.69
N ILE A 151 15.81 1.82 5.81
CA ILE A 151 16.01 1.65 4.37
C ILE A 151 15.25 2.75 3.59
N SER A 152 15.86 3.23 2.51
CA SER A 152 15.33 4.32 1.68
C SER A 152 15.34 3.97 0.19
N GLU A 153 14.67 4.81 -0.61
CA GLU A 153 14.69 4.72 -2.08
C GLU A 153 16.12 4.73 -2.65
N ILE A 154 17.05 5.45 -2.00
CA ILE A 154 18.44 5.54 -2.45
C ILE A 154 19.17 4.22 -2.24
N ASP A 155 18.87 3.52 -1.14
CA ASP A 155 19.53 2.27 -0.78
C ASP A 155 19.14 1.11 -1.72
N VAL A 156 17.93 1.17 -2.28
CA VAL A 156 17.40 0.11 -3.16
C VAL A 156 17.86 0.23 -4.63
N ILE A 157 18.30 1.41 -5.08
CA ILE A 157 18.66 1.64 -6.48
C ILE A 157 19.86 0.77 -6.88
N GLY A 158 19.65 -0.07 -7.90
CA GLY A 158 20.71 -0.91 -8.47
C GLY A 158 21.13 -2.09 -7.59
N ARG A 159 20.36 -2.44 -6.56
CA ARG A 159 20.66 -3.53 -5.60
C ARG A 159 19.73 -4.75 -5.75
N ILE A 160 19.31 -5.04 -6.98
CA ILE A 160 18.44 -6.19 -7.29
C ILE A 160 19.11 -7.50 -6.84
N GLY A 161 18.34 -8.37 -6.17
CA GLY A 161 18.83 -9.65 -5.64
C GLY A 161 19.53 -9.59 -4.28
N SER A 162 19.75 -8.40 -3.71
CA SER A 162 20.22 -8.24 -2.33
C SER A 162 19.05 -8.29 -1.33
N THR A 163 19.35 -8.60 -0.07
CA THR A 163 18.38 -8.45 1.02
C THR A 163 18.43 -7.05 1.61
N VAL A 164 17.43 -6.70 2.42
CA VAL A 164 17.40 -5.45 3.18
C VAL A 164 18.61 -5.33 4.11
N SER A 165 18.99 -6.41 4.80
CA SER A 165 20.17 -6.42 5.68
C SER A 165 21.48 -6.07 4.97
N ASP A 166 21.58 -6.34 3.66
CA ASP A 166 22.79 -6.07 2.88
C ASP A 166 22.96 -4.58 2.52
N VAL A 167 21.88 -3.80 2.59
CA VAL A 167 21.85 -2.43 2.04
C VAL A 167 21.31 -1.37 2.98
N MET A 168 20.56 -1.75 4.03
CA MET A 168 20.02 -0.80 5.01
C MET A 168 21.13 -0.03 5.72
N THR A 169 20.78 1.16 6.24
CA THR A 169 21.63 1.85 7.21
C THR A 169 21.41 1.24 8.60
N PRO A 170 22.42 0.59 9.21
CA PRO A 170 22.32 0.06 10.57
C PRO A 170 22.50 1.17 11.61
N GLU A 171 22.43 0.81 12.89
CA GLU A 171 22.71 1.71 14.03
C GLU A 171 21.82 2.96 14.06
N VAL A 172 20.52 2.73 14.24
CA VAL A 172 19.52 3.81 14.27
C VAL A 172 19.64 4.69 15.52
N ILE A 173 19.44 5.99 15.32
CA ILE A 173 19.26 6.94 16.43
C ILE A 173 17.77 7.04 16.72
N SER A 174 17.36 6.52 17.89
CA SER A 174 15.97 6.58 18.35
C SER A 174 15.75 7.71 19.35
N VAL A 175 14.55 8.30 19.35
CA VAL A 175 14.07 9.22 20.38
C VAL A 175 12.98 8.49 21.18
N THR A 176 13.15 8.42 22.50
CA THR A 176 12.22 7.79 23.46
C THR A 176 11.58 8.81 24.38
#